data_AF-A0A961TKR7-F1
#
_entry.id   AF-A0A961TKR7-F1
#
_cell.length_a   1.000
_cell.length_b   1.000
_cell.length_c   1.000
_cell.angle_alpha   90.00
_cell.angle_beta   90.00
_cell.angle_gamma   90.00
#
_symmetry.space_group_name_H-M   'P 1'
#
loop_
_entity.id
_entity.type
_entity.pdbx_description
1 polymer ?
#
loop_
_entity_poly.entity_id
_entity_poly.type
_entity_poly.pdbx_seq_one_letter_code
_entity_poly.pdbx_strand_id
1 'polypeptide(L)' 'LQARLEEVEAARARNEPTIPTTIGLELETNPFLRAGDPTIRAGLGMQDASDAAVFAEIRERKNRG' A
#
# COMPACT_ATOMS: atom_id res chain seq x y z
N LEU A 1 9.95 -2.31 0.64
CA LEU A 1 8.73 -3.11 0.35
C LEU A 1 9.00 -4.62 0.29
N GLN A 2 10.04 -5.07 -0.44
CA GLN A 2 10.37 -6.51 -0.57
C GLN A 2 10.55 -7.25 0.77
N ALA A 3 11.32 -6.69 1.71
CA ALA A 3 11.52 -7.31 3.02
C ALA A 3 10.21 -7.59 3.79
N ARG A 4 9.20 -6.70 3.67
CA ARG A 4 7.90 -6.91 4.32
C ARG A 4 7.10 -8.01 3.63
N LEU A 5 7.19 -8.13 2.31
CA LEU A 5 6.53 -9.21 1.57
C LEU A 5 7.08 -10.57 2.01
N GLU A 6 8.41 -10.68 2.12
CA GLU A 6 9.09 -11.90 2.58
C GLU A 6 8.68 -12.29 4.01
N GLU A 7 8.58 -11.32 4.92
CA GLU A 7 8.10 -11.55 6.29
C GLU A 7 6.63 -12.03 6.33
N VAL A 8 5.75 -11.41 5.53
CA VAL A 8 4.34 -11.81 5.42
C VAL A 8 4.24 -13.22 4.84
N GLU A 9 5.01 -13.53 3.80
CA GLU A 9 5.03 -14.85 3.17
C GLU A 9 5.53 -15.92 4.12
N ALA A 10 6.60 -15.66 4.87
CA ALA A 10 7.12 -16.57 5.87
C ALA A 10 6.13 -16.82 7.02
N ALA A 11 5.45 -15.78 7.51
CA ALA A 11 4.41 -15.91 8.55
C ALA A 11 3.19 -16.69 8.03
N ARG A 12 2.76 -16.43 6.78
CA ARG A 12 1.67 -17.18 6.13
C ARG A 12 2.01 -18.64 5.94
N ALA A 13 3.24 -18.96 5.52
CA ALA A 13 3.71 -20.34 5.38
C ALA A 13 3.67 -21.13 6.71
N ARG A 14 3.74 -20.43 7.85
CA ARG A 14 3.62 -21.00 9.20
C ARG A 14 2.21 -20.92 9.81
N ASN A 15 1.19 -20.47 9.06
CA ASN A 15 -0.16 -20.19 9.56
C ASN A 15 -0.19 -19.23 10.76
N GLU A 16 0.75 -18.29 10.84
CA GLU A 16 0.82 -17.30 11.91
C GLU A 16 0.03 -16.03 11.53
N PRO A 17 -0.62 -15.37 12.51
CA PRO A 17 -1.25 -14.08 12.28
C PRO A 17 -0.24 -13.02 11.87
N THR A 18 -0.52 -12.27 10.80
CA THR A 18 0.30 -11.11 10.38
C THR A 18 -0.15 -9.79 11.05
N ILE A 19 -0.94 -9.91 12.11
CA ILE A 19 -1.51 -8.85 12.93
C ILE A 19 -1.22 -9.15 14.41
N PRO A 20 -1.07 -8.13 15.27
CA PRO A 20 -1.25 -6.69 15.01
C PRO A 20 -0.10 -6.03 14.22
N THR A 21 -0.38 -4.91 13.56
CA THR A 21 0.62 -4.04 12.89
C THR A 21 0.68 -2.68 13.62
N THR A 22 1.65 -1.82 13.27
CA THR A 22 1.73 -0.45 13.81
C THR A 22 1.35 0.57 12.74
N ILE A 23 0.82 1.73 13.16
CA ILE A 23 0.48 2.83 12.22
C ILE A 23 1.70 3.30 11.41
N GLY A 24 2.89 3.33 12.02
CA GLY A 24 4.13 3.65 11.31
C GLY A 24 4.44 2.65 10.20
N LEU A 25 4.30 1.35 10.48
CA LEU A 25 4.49 0.29 9.49
C LEU A 25 3.45 0.35 8.35
N GLU A 26 2.19 0.67 8.67
CA GLU A 26 1.15 0.88 7.67
C GLU A 26 1.47 2.08 6.77
N LEU A 27 1.95 3.20 7.30
CA LEU A 27 2.33 4.36 6.47
C LEU A 27 3.47 4.04 5.49
N GLU A 28 4.45 3.23 5.91
CA GLU A 28 5.60 2.87 5.07
C GLU A 28 5.25 1.84 3.99
N THR A 29 4.34 0.91 4.29
CA THR A 29 4.12 -0.28 3.45
C THR A 29 2.77 -0.33 2.76
N ASN A 30 1.77 0.40 3.25
CA ASN A 30 0.40 0.33 2.74
C ASN A 30 0.20 1.31 1.57
N PRO A 31 -0.04 0.83 0.33
CA PRO A 31 -0.22 1.70 -0.83
C PRO A 31 -1.42 2.65 -0.68
N PHE A 32 -2.43 2.31 0.13
CA PHE A 32 -3.59 3.16 0.38
C PHE A 32 -3.26 4.42 1.19
N LEU A 33 -2.27 4.35 2.06
CA LEU A 33 -1.85 5.48 2.89
C LEU A 33 -0.83 6.38 2.19
N ARG A 34 -0.41 6.01 0.98
CA ARG A 34 0.59 6.75 0.17
C ARG A 34 -0.04 7.55 -0.96
N ALA A 35 -1.34 7.85 -0.89
CA ALA A 35 -2.04 8.68 -1.88
C ALA A 35 -1.49 10.13 -1.98
N GLY A 36 -0.88 10.64 -0.90
CA GLY A 36 -0.19 11.92 -0.88
C GLY A 36 1.27 11.87 -1.38
N ASP A 37 1.83 10.68 -1.64
CA ASP A 37 3.24 10.53 -2.06
C ASP A 37 3.39 11.01 -3.52
N PRO A 38 4.22 12.05 -3.78
CA PRO A 38 4.43 12.58 -5.13
C PRO A 38 4.93 11.51 -6.12
N THR A 39 5.65 10.50 -5.64
CA THR A 39 6.16 9.39 -6.45
C THR A 39 5.03 8.48 -6.92
N ILE A 40 4.07 8.18 -6.04
CA ILE A 40 2.89 7.39 -6.38
C ILE A 40 2.02 8.17 -7.37
N ARG A 41 1.83 9.47 -7.13
CA ARG A 41 1.09 10.37 -8.03
C ARG A 41 1.70 10.41 -9.43
N ALA A 42 3.03 10.51 -9.53
CA ALA A 42 3.73 10.46 -10.81
C ALA A 42 3.56 9.09 -11.50
N GLY A 43 3.67 7.99 -10.76
CA GLY A 43 3.45 6.63 -11.30
C GLY A 43 2.01 6.35 -11.76
N LEU A 44 1.04 7.09 -11.25
CA LEU A 44 -0.37 7.03 -11.64
C LEU A 44 -0.75 8.06 -12.72
N GLY A 45 0.13 9.02 -13.05
CA GLY A 45 -0.19 10.15 -13.93
C GLY A 45 -1.19 11.14 -13.32
N MET A 46 -1.23 11.25 -11.98
CA MET A 46 -2.22 12.01 -11.21
C MET A 46 -1.57 13.10 -10.36
N GLN A 47 -0.57 13.79 -10.90
CA GLN A 47 0.25 14.78 -10.18
C GLN A 47 -0.61 15.88 -9.55
N ASP A 48 -1.60 16.39 -10.30
CA ASP A 48 -2.47 17.50 -9.88
C ASP A 48 -3.83 17.04 -9.31
N ALA A 49 -4.03 15.73 -9.13
CA ALA A 49 -5.28 15.20 -8.61
C ALA A 49 -5.42 15.42 -7.09
N SER A 50 -6.65 15.40 -6.57
CA SER A 50 -6.86 15.39 -5.12
C SER A 50 -6.42 14.05 -4.50
N ASP A 51 -6.04 14.06 -3.22
CA ASP A 51 -5.69 12.81 -2.50
C ASP A 51 -6.82 11.77 -2.57
N ALA A 52 -8.07 12.23 -2.53
CA ALA A 52 -9.24 11.37 -2.65
C ALA A 52 -9.32 10.68 -4.03
N ALA A 53 -9.00 11.40 -5.11
CA ALA A 53 -8.98 10.82 -6.46
C ALA A 53 -7.85 9.80 -6.62
N VAL A 54 -6.66 10.11 -6.08
CA VAL A 54 -5.51 9.18 -6.08
C VAL A 54 -5.83 7.92 -5.28
N PHE A 55 -6.45 8.06 -4.11
CA PHE A 55 -6.90 6.92 -3.30
C PHE A 55 -7.90 6.03 -4.06
N ALA A 56 -8.88 6.63 -4.73
CA ALA A 56 -9.86 5.91 -5.52
C ALA A 56 -9.21 5.09 -6.64
N GLU A 57 -8.25 5.67 -7.36
CA GLU A 57 -7.49 4.98 -8.41
C GLU A 57 -6.66 3.81 -7.86
N ILE A 58 -5.97 4.01 -6.72
CA ILE A 58 -5.22 2.94 -6.06
C ILE A 58 -6.17 1.79 -5.67
N ARG A 59 -7.38 2.11 -5.21
CA ARG A 59 -8.39 1.11 -4.86
C ARG A 59 -8.93 0.37 -6.07
N GLU A 60 -9.21 1.08 -7.15
CA GLU A 60 -9.68 0.49 -8.40
C GLU A 60 -8.65 -0.47 -9.00
N ARG A 61 -7.36 -0.11 -8.97
CA ARG A 61 -6.28 -1.01 -9.41
C ARG A 61 -6.20 -2.28 -8.57
N LYS A 62 -6.36 -2.17 -7.24
CA LYS A 62 -6.42 -3.36 -6.37
C LYS A 62 -7.67 -4.21 -6.60
N ASN A 63 -8.82 -3.61 -6.96
CA ASN A 63 -10.05 -4.35 -7.22
C ASN A 63 -9.97 -5.19 -8.51
N ARG A 64 -9.17 -4.76 -9.50
CA ARG A 64 -8.98 -5.43 -10.80
C ARG A 64 -7.86 -6.48 -10.81
N GLY A 65 -7.13 -6.62 -9.70
CA GLY A 65 -5.98 -7.53 -9.54
C GLY A 65 -6.25 -8.66 -8.57
#